data_AF-A0A2S9IUB0-F1
#
_entry.id   AF-A0A2S9IUB0-F1
#
_cell.length_a   1.000
_cell.length_b   1.000
_cell.length_c   1.000
_cell.angle_alpha   90.00
_cell.angle_beta   90.00
_cell.angle_gamma   90.00
#
_symmetry.space_group_name_H-M   'P 1'
#
loop_
_entity.id
_entity.type
_entity.pdbx_description
1 polymer ?
#
loop_
_entity_poly.entity_id
_entity_poly.type
_entity_poly.pdbx_seq_one_letter_code
_entity_poly.pdbx_strand_id
1 'polypeptide(L)'
;MRILFCILTAFLHITSCGNNNGKVIEYYSTGEKFGEGYMKDGKKVGRWVTWHEDGSKLGEYNYSEGELDGKSTQWYKNGNVQSSSRYITGKPIDTSKRYFENGQLNYIKFYVEPGKRDGKFTIWHENGKISQVGFYKNGKMDGEWKTYKKDGSLKTVSYYLVGDSIGNWVNYEKGECSQHVDSVK
;
A
#
# COMPACT_ATOMS: atom_id res chain seq x y z
N MET A 1 -15.00 -7.23 -18.29
CA MET A 1 -15.19 -5.78 -18.00
C MET A 1 -13.81 -5.18 -17.87
N ARG A 2 -13.35 -4.48 -18.91
CA ARG A 2 -11.99 -3.95 -19.02
C ARG A 2 -11.82 -2.84 -17.97
N ILE A 3 -11.02 -3.06 -16.94
CA ILE A 3 -10.59 -2.01 -16.02
C ILE A 3 -9.51 -1.24 -16.78
N LEU A 4 -9.95 -0.15 -17.41
CA LEU A 4 -9.10 0.81 -18.08
C LEU A 4 -8.26 1.49 -16.98
N PHE A 5 -7.00 1.09 -16.85
CA PHE A 5 -6.02 1.89 -16.13
C PHE A 5 -5.87 3.20 -16.91
N CYS A 6 -6.56 4.24 -16.45
CA CYS A 6 -6.37 5.59 -16.95
C CYS A 6 -5.03 6.08 -16.39
N ILE A 7 -3.93 5.70 -17.04
CA ILE A 7 -2.63 6.34 -16.86
C ILE A 7 -2.74 7.66 -17.64
N LEU A 8 -3.33 8.67 -17.01
CA LEU A 8 -3.18 10.04 -17.48
C LEU A 8 -1.72 10.40 -17.20
N THR A 9 -0.88 10.31 -18.23
CA THR A 9 0.49 10.84 -18.18
C THR A 9 0.38 12.36 -18.09
N ALA A 10 0.22 12.88 -16.87
CA ALA A 10 0.34 14.29 -16.59
C ALA A 10 1.80 14.67 -16.85
N PHE A 11 2.06 15.33 -17.98
CA PHE A 11 3.33 16.00 -18.20
C PHE A 11 3.37 17.21 -17.25
N LEU A 12 4.06 17.06 -16.11
CA LEU A 12 4.28 18.16 -15.16
C LEU A 12 5.11 19.26 -15.85
N HIS A 13 4.57 20.46 -15.97
CA HIS A 13 5.36 21.65 -16.21
C HIS A 13 5.92 22.14 -14.88
N ILE A 14 7.23 21.93 -14.67
CA ILE A 14 7.97 22.51 -13.55
C ILE A 14 8.47 23.88 -14.02
N THR A 15 7.74 24.94 -13.74
CA THR A 15 8.27 26.31 -13.83
C THR A 15 9.11 26.59 -12.59
N SER A 16 10.35 26.09 -12.56
CA SER A 16 11.36 26.47 -11.56
C SER A 16 12.51 27.17 -12.29
N CYS A 17 12.57 28.49 -12.19
CA CYS A 17 13.72 29.26 -12.68
C CYS A 17 14.61 29.60 -11.48
N GLY A 18 15.74 28.89 -11.34
CA GLY A 18 16.83 29.22 -10.42
C GLY A 18 16.75 28.58 -9.03
N ASN A 19 17.81 27.86 -8.63
CA ASN A 19 18.06 27.22 -7.34
C ASN A 19 16.84 26.59 -6.65
N ASN A 20 16.75 25.25 -6.70
CA ASN A 20 15.67 24.43 -6.12
C ASN A 20 15.62 24.42 -4.57
N ASN A 21 15.81 25.57 -3.93
CA ASN A 21 15.71 25.78 -2.49
C ASN A 21 14.52 26.70 -2.23
N GLY A 22 13.47 26.17 -1.60
CA GLY A 22 12.28 26.93 -1.25
C GLY A 22 10.99 26.26 -1.69
N LYS A 23 9.91 27.04 -1.68
CA LYS A 23 8.56 26.53 -1.98
C LYS A 23 8.43 26.23 -3.46
N VAL A 24 7.93 25.04 -3.78
CA VAL A 24 7.61 24.59 -5.15
C VAL A 24 6.12 24.32 -5.25
N ILE A 25 5.54 24.69 -6.40
CA ILE A 25 4.16 24.38 -6.76
C ILE A 25 4.20 23.62 -8.09
N GLU A 26 3.52 22.47 -8.12
CA GLU A 26 3.35 21.60 -9.28
C GLU A 26 1.92 21.75 -9.79
N TYR A 27 1.73 21.76 -11.11
CA TYR A 27 0.43 21.91 -11.77
C TYR A 27 0.14 20.71 -12.68
N TYR A 28 -1.14 20.40 -12.83
CA TYR A 28 -1.63 19.55 -13.90
C TYR A 28 -1.42 20.22 -15.26
N SER A 29 -1.44 19.44 -16.34
CA SER A 29 -1.35 19.98 -17.72
C SER A 29 -2.52 20.89 -18.08
N THR A 30 -3.65 20.74 -17.39
CA THR A 30 -4.86 21.55 -17.48
C THR A 30 -4.74 22.90 -16.74
N GLY A 31 -3.71 23.06 -15.90
CA GLY A 31 -3.39 24.32 -15.21
C GLY A 31 -3.80 24.37 -13.74
N GLU A 32 -4.60 23.42 -13.25
CA GLU A 32 -4.95 23.33 -11.84
C GLU A 32 -3.76 22.89 -10.99
N LYS A 33 -3.73 23.32 -9.72
CA LYS A 33 -2.67 22.98 -8.79
C LYS A 33 -2.70 21.48 -8.45
N PHE A 34 -1.61 20.78 -8.73
CA PHE A 34 -1.43 19.37 -8.38
C PHE A 34 -0.78 19.20 -7.01
N GLY A 35 0.25 19.99 -6.70
CA GLY A 35 1.07 19.76 -5.52
C GLY A 35 1.82 20.98 -5.06
N GLU A 36 2.22 20.98 -3.79
CA GLU A 36 3.15 21.97 -3.26
C GLU A 36 3.94 21.40 -2.09
N GLY A 37 5.12 21.97 -1.88
CA GLY A 37 5.94 21.71 -0.70
C GLY A 37 7.24 22.49 -0.79
N TYR A 38 8.27 22.00 -0.12
CA TYR A 38 9.57 22.63 -0.09
C TYR A 38 10.63 21.71 -0.69
N MET A 39 11.56 22.32 -1.44
CA MET A 39 12.75 21.69 -1.94
C MET A 39 13.98 22.27 -1.23
N LYS A 40 14.99 21.44 -1.01
CA LYS A 40 16.32 21.81 -0.54
C LYS A 40 17.34 20.94 -1.25
N ASP A 41 18.34 21.56 -1.88
CA ASP A 41 19.42 20.92 -2.62
C ASP A 41 18.90 19.92 -3.67
N GLY A 42 17.80 20.30 -4.34
CA GLY A 42 17.15 19.48 -5.36
C GLY A 42 16.28 18.33 -4.83
N LYS A 43 16.05 18.26 -3.50
CA LYS A 43 15.29 17.18 -2.85
C LYS A 43 14.07 17.71 -2.10
N LYS A 44 12.97 16.94 -2.08
CA LYS A 44 11.78 17.25 -1.27
C LYS A 44 12.12 17.21 0.22
N VAL A 45 11.65 18.20 0.97
CA VAL A 45 11.83 18.31 2.42
C VAL A 45 10.55 18.78 3.11
N GLY A 46 10.30 18.27 4.31
CA GLY A 46 9.15 18.60 5.13
C GLY A 46 7.82 18.14 4.51
N ARG A 47 6.76 18.89 4.82
CA ARG A 47 5.40 18.57 4.41
C ARG A 47 5.17 18.87 2.93
N TRP A 48 4.72 17.88 2.19
CA TRP A 48 4.28 17.97 0.80
C TRP A 48 2.80 17.64 0.71
N VAL A 49 2.02 18.47 0.02
CA VAL A 49 0.58 18.29 -0.13
C VAL A 49 0.25 18.18 -1.61
N THR A 50 -0.67 17.28 -1.96
CA THR A 50 -1.18 17.13 -3.32
C THR A 50 -2.70 17.18 -3.34
N TRP A 51 -3.25 17.55 -4.49
CA TRP A 51 -4.67 17.72 -4.76
C TRP A 51 -5.06 16.91 -6.00
N HIS A 52 -6.34 16.53 -6.07
CA HIS A 52 -6.99 16.07 -7.29
C HIS A 52 -7.28 17.28 -8.20
N GLU A 53 -7.56 17.05 -9.49
CA GLU A 53 -7.89 18.12 -10.44
C GLU A 53 -9.10 18.97 -10.01
N ASP A 54 -10.05 18.40 -9.26
CA ASP A 54 -11.21 19.13 -8.71
C ASP A 54 -10.88 19.98 -7.46
N GLY A 55 -9.60 20.04 -7.06
CA GLY A 55 -9.13 20.77 -5.90
C GLY A 55 -9.35 20.07 -4.56
N SER A 56 -9.97 18.87 -4.53
CA SER A 56 -10.02 18.06 -3.32
C SER A 56 -8.63 17.52 -2.96
N LYS A 57 -8.37 17.28 -1.67
CA LYS A 57 -7.05 16.83 -1.20
C LYS A 57 -6.79 15.39 -1.67
N LEU A 58 -5.66 15.16 -2.33
CA LEU A 58 -5.24 13.83 -2.81
C LEU A 58 -4.27 13.18 -1.82
N GLY A 59 -3.31 13.94 -1.31
CA GLY A 59 -2.20 13.38 -0.54
C GLY A 59 -1.51 14.39 0.37
N GLU A 60 -0.90 13.86 1.40
CA GLU A 60 -0.03 14.58 2.31
C GLU A 60 1.09 13.64 2.73
N TYR A 61 2.31 14.10 2.58
CA TYR A 61 3.52 13.33 2.75
C TYR A 61 4.52 14.15 3.55
N ASN A 62 5.38 13.49 4.30
CA ASN A 62 6.53 14.12 4.92
C ASN A 62 7.80 13.55 4.28
N TYR A 63 8.72 14.45 3.93
CA TYR A 63 9.97 14.11 3.28
C TYR A 63 11.17 14.57 4.11
N SER A 64 12.24 13.79 4.07
CA SER A 64 13.57 14.13 4.56
C SER A 64 14.58 13.70 3.51
N GLU A 65 15.47 14.60 3.09
CA GLU A 65 16.50 14.30 2.07
C GLU A 65 15.96 13.66 0.78
N GLY A 66 14.72 13.99 0.38
CA GLY A 66 14.05 13.48 -0.81
C GLY A 66 13.32 12.15 -0.62
N GLU A 67 13.41 11.53 0.55
CA GLU A 67 12.75 10.27 0.89
C GLU A 67 11.56 10.49 1.82
N LEU A 68 10.57 9.61 1.79
CA LEU A 68 9.46 9.66 2.74
C LEU A 68 9.98 9.42 4.17
N ASP A 69 9.65 10.33 5.07
CA ASP A 69 10.06 10.26 6.47
C ASP A 69 8.97 10.90 7.35
N GLY A 70 8.31 10.07 8.16
CA GLY A 70 7.12 10.45 8.93
C GLY A 70 5.81 9.97 8.31
N LYS A 71 4.72 10.69 8.61
CA LYS A 71 3.36 10.28 8.22
C LYS A 71 3.10 10.58 6.75
N SER A 72 2.48 9.63 6.07
CA SER A 72 1.93 9.80 4.71
C SER A 72 0.47 9.36 4.70
N THR A 73 -0.39 10.15 4.06
CA THR A 73 -1.83 9.85 3.96
C THR A 73 -2.33 10.26 2.58
N GLN A 74 -3.21 9.45 2.00
CA GLN A 74 -3.88 9.73 0.75
C GLN A 74 -5.38 9.65 0.95
N TRP A 75 -6.12 10.41 0.14
CA TRP A 75 -7.57 10.51 0.20
C TRP A 75 -8.20 10.28 -1.17
N TYR A 76 -9.37 9.66 -1.16
CA TYR A 76 -10.28 9.64 -2.30
C TYR A 76 -10.88 11.03 -2.52
N LYS A 77 -11.45 11.28 -3.71
CA LYS A 77 -12.11 12.55 -4.05
C LYS A 77 -13.27 12.88 -3.10
N ASN A 78 -13.94 11.87 -2.56
CA ASN A 78 -15.00 12.03 -1.56
C ASN A 78 -14.48 12.42 -0.15
N GLY A 79 -13.17 12.59 0.03
CA GLY A 79 -12.55 12.96 1.30
C GLY A 79 -12.29 11.79 2.25
N ASN A 80 -12.69 10.56 1.92
CA ASN A 80 -12.35 9.39 2.73
C ASN A 80 -10.86 9.06 2.58
N VAL A 81 -10.24 8.62 3.68
CA VAL A 81 -8.84 8.17 3.68
C VAL A 81 -8.72 6.96 2.77
N GLN A 82 -7.89 7.05 1.74
CA GLN A 82 -7.54 5.93 0.88
C GLN A 82 -6.43 5.08 1.49
N SER A 83 -5.37 5.71 2.01
CA SER A 83 -4.29 4.99 2.65
C SER A 83 -3.59 5.84 3.70
N SER A 84 -3.01 5.19 4.71
CA SER A 84 -2.21 5.85 5.74
C SER A 84 -1.09 4.93 6.21
N SER A 85 0.11 5.50 6.25
CA SER A 85 1.35 4.81 6.58
C SER A 85 2.32 5.76 7.27
N ARG A 86 3.30 5.21 7.98
CA ARG A 86 4.46 5.94 8.48
C ARG A 86 5.72 5.39 7.82
N TYR A 87 6.67 6.26 7.54
CA TYR A 87 7.92 5.93 6.88
C TYR A 87 9.11 6.41 7.71
N ILE A 88 10.25 5.75 7.52
CA ILE A 88 11.59 6.24 7.86
C ILE A 88 12.48 5.92 6.67
N THR A 89 13.22 6.90 6.16
CA THR A 89 14.13 6.72 4.99
C THR A 89 13.50 5.94 3.83
N GLY A 90 12.29 6.35 3.45
CA GLY A 90 11.53 5.77 2.35
C GLY A 90 10.88 4.41 2.64
N LYS A 91 11.14 3.79 3.80
CA LYS A 91 10.65 2.45 4.15
C LYS A 91 9.49 2.54 5.14
N PRO A 92 8.38 1.79 4.92
CA PRO A 92 7.25 1.80 5.83
C PRO A 92 7.61 1.16 7.17
N ILE A 93 7.08 1.72 8.25
CA ILE A 93 7.25 1.25 9.62
C ILE A 93 5.91 1.09 10.31
N ASP A 94 5.90 0.35 11.42
CA ASP A 94 4.73 0.10 12.25
C ASP A 94 3.56 -0.49 11.44
N THR A 95 2.58 0.33 11.06
CA THR A 95 1.39 -0.12 10.34
C THR A 95 1.15 0.66 9.05
N SER A 96 0.66 -0.05 8.04
CA SER A 96 0.13 0.54 6.81
C SER A 96 -1.29 0.06 6.57
N LYS A 97 -2.22 1.01 6.41
CA LYS A 97 -3.64 0.74 6.18
C LYS A 97 -4.05 1.25 4.81
N ARG A 98 -4.89 0.50 4.12
CA ARG A 98 -5.61 0.94 2.93
C ARG A 98 -7.10 0.71 3.16
N TYR A 99 -7.93 1.60 2.62
CA TYR A 99 -9.37 1.54 2.72
C TYR A 99 -9.97 1.53 1.32
N PHE A 100 -11.21 1.07 1.23
CA PHE A 100 -12.08 1.26 0.07
C PHE A 100 -12.64 2.69 0.06
N GLU A 101 -13.21 3.10 -1.07
CA GLU A 101 -13.79 4.44 -1.22
C GLU A 101 -14.99 4.68 -0.31
N ASN A 102 -15.69 3.61 0.08
CA ASN A 102 -16.76 3.63 1.08
C ASN A 102 -16.26 3.77 2.54
N GLY A 103 -14.94 3.90 2.75
CA GLY A 103 -14.31 4.06 4.06
C GLY A 103 -14.03 2.74 4.80
N GLN A 104 -14.48 1.60 4.29
CA GLN A 104 -14.18 0.31 4.92
C GLN A 104 -12.71 -0.08 4.75
N LEU A 105 -12.14 -0.73 5.75
CA LEU A 105 -10.76 -1.18 5.70
C LEU A 105 -10.59 -2.23 4.59
N ASN A 106 -9.62 -2.04 3.71
CA ASN A 106 -9.27 -2.96 2.64
C ASN A 106 -8.14 -3.89 3.06
N TYR A 107 -7.04 -3.37 3.61
CA TYR A 107 -6.00 -4.18 4.22
C TYR A 107 -5.25 -3.45 5.33
N ILE A 108 -4.59 -4.23 6.17
CA ILE A 108 -3.59 -3.77 7.13
C ILE A 108 -2.30 -4.61 7.00
N LYS A 109 -1.16 -3.94 7.04
CA LYS A 109 0.18 -4.54 7.05
C LYS A 109 0.93 -4.06 8.29
N PHE A 110 1.70 -4.95 8.90
CA PHE A 110 2.55 -4.68 10.06
C PHE A 110 4.02 -4.88 9.68
N TYR A 111 4.90 -4.10 10.30
CA TYR A 111 6.33 -4.06 10.02
C TYR A 111 7.13 -4.07 11.33
N VAL A 112 8.05 -5.03 11.49
CA VAL A 112 8.95 -5.13 12.67
C VAL A 112 10.25 -4.36 12.49
N GLU A 113 10.68 -4.19 11.25
CA GLU A 113 11.80 -3.33 10.86
C GLU A 113 11.35 -2.51 9.63
N PRO A 114 11.99 -1.38 9.31
CA PRO A 114 11.66 -0.59 8.13
C PRO A 114 11.59 -1.45 6.86
N GLY A 115 10.39 -1.56 6.29
CA GLY A 115 10.10 -2.34 5.09
C GLY A 115 9.93 -3.86 5.29
N LYS A 116 10.26 -4.40 6.47
CA LYS A 116 10.18 -5.84 6.75
C LYS A 116 8.85 -6.21 7.39
N ARG A 117 7.99 -6.87 6.62
CA ARG A 117 6.67 -7.32 7.07
C ARG A 117 6.79 -8.42 8.11
N ASP A 118 6.01 -8.31 9.17
CA ASP A 118 5.89 -9.35 10.18
C ASP A 118 4.57 -9.19 10.93
N GLY A 119 4.01 -10.29 11.40
CA GLY A 119 2.72 -10.34 12.07
C GLY A 119 1.55 -10.54 11.11
N LYS A 120 0.35 -10.29 11.64
CA LYS A 120 -0.91 -10.63 11.00
C LYS A 120 -1.16 -9.77 9.75
N PHE A 121 -1.40 -10.41 8.63
CA PHE A 121 -1.88 -9.74 7.42
C PHE A 121 -3.37 -10.04 7.23
N THR A 122 -4.15 -9.03 6.89
CA THR A 122 -5.58 -9.21 6.64
C THR A 122 -6.02 -8.30 5.50
N ILE A 123 -6.80 -8.88 4.58
CA ILE A 123 -7.52 -8.21 3.51
C ILE A 123 -9.01 -8.45 3.73
N TRP A 124 -9.83 -7.43 3.52
CA TRP A 124 -11.28 -7.49 3.58
C TRP A 124 -11.88 -7.24 2.20
N HIS A 125 -13.08 -7.76 1.98
CA HIS A 125 -13.97 -7.39 0.89
C HIS A 125 -14.64 -6.04 1.19
N GLU A 126 -15.19 -5.38 0.17
CA GLU A 126 -15.95 -4.11 0.29
C GLU A 126 -17.22 -4.18 1.16
N ASN A 127 -17.63 -5.38 1.56
CA ASN A 127 -18.75 -5.62 2.48
C ASN A 127 -18.29 -5.86 3.92
N GLY A 128 -17.00 -5.65 4.21
CA GLY A 128 -16.41 -5.78 5.54
C GLY A 128 -16.09 -7.22 5.96
N LYS A 129 -16.41 -8.23 5.15
CA LYS A 129 -16.02 -9.63 5.42
C LYS A 129 -14.56 -9.85 5.06
N ILE A 130 -13.86 -10.71 5.81
CA ILE A 130 -12.47 -11.07 5.50
C ILE A 130 -12.43 -11.71 4.11
N SER A 131 -11.47 -11.29 3.29
CA SER A 131 -11.12 -11.87 1.99
C SER A 131 -9.90 -12.78 2.12
N GLN A 132 -8.91 -12.35 2.91
CA GLN A 132 -7.69 -13.12 3.16
C GLN A 132 -7.16 -12.82 4.56
N VAL A 133 -6.61 -13.83 5.22
CA VAL A 133 -5.89 -13.68 6.49
C VAL A 133 -4.73 -14.67 6.55
N GLY A 134 -3.63 -14.23 7.15
CA GLY A 134 -2.46 -15.07 7.42
C GLY A 134 -1.42 -14.28 8.21
N PHE A 135 -0.21 -14.82 8.27
CA PHE A 135 0.89 -14.20 9.01
C PHE A 135 2.14 -14.09 8.13
N TYR A 136 2.90 -13.02 8.34
CA TYR A 136 4.27 -12.91 7.87
C TYR A 136 5.23 -13.11 9.03
N LYS A 137 6.36 -13.76 8.76
CA LYS A 137 7.51 -13.84 9.66
C LYS A 137 8.76 -13.54 8.86
N ASN A 138 9.55 -12.56 9.30
CA ASN A 138 10.76 -12.12 8.59
C ASN A 138 10.53 -11.80 7.10
N GLY A 139 9.40 -11.17 6.76
CA GLY A 139 9.05 -10.79 5.39
C GLY A 139 8.48 -11.92 4.52
N LYS A 140 8.48 -13.17 4.99
CA LYS A 140 7.94 -14.35 4.29
C LYS A 140 6.60 -14.77 4.88
N MET A 141 5.72 -15.34 4.05
CA MET A 141 4.46 -15.91 4.52
C MET A 141 4.77 -17.08 5.47
N ASP A 142 4.08 -17.13 6.60
CA ASP A 142 4.30 -18.14 7.64
C ASP A 142 2.95 -18.61 8.21
N GLY A 143 2.89 -19.89 8.55
CA GLY A 143 1.72 -20.56 9.07
C GLY A 143 0.57 -20.70 8.08
N GLU A 144 -0.63 -20.76 8.64
CA GLU A 144 -1.88 -20.94 7.92
C GLU A 144 -2.35 -19.64 7.25
N TRP A 145 -2.77 -19.76 5.99
CA TRP A 145 -3.35 -18.71 5.18
C TRP A 145 -4.72 -19.14 4.70
N LYS A 146 -5.72 -18.29 4.92
CA LYS A 146 -7.10 -18.55 4.53
C LYS A 146 -7.57 -17.50 3.56
N THR A 147 -8.29 -17.92 2.52
CA THR A 147 -9.03 -17.02 1.63
C THR A 147 -10.51 -17.32 1.67
N TYR A 148 -11.33 -16.30 1.46
CA TYR A 148 -12.78 -16.36 1.60
C TYR A 148 -13.47 -15.67 0.43
N LYS A 149 -14.66 -16.16 0.07
CA LYS A 149 -15.53 -15.50 -0.92
C LYS A 149 -16.25 -14.30 -0.30
N LYS A 150 -16.90 -13.49 -1.14
CA LYS A 150 -17.68 -12.33 -0.69
C LYS A 150 -18.81 -12.67 0.28
N ASP A 151 -19.37 -13.89 0.22
CA ASP A 151 -20.39 -14.36 1.16
C ASP A 151 -19.81 -14.74 2.54
N GLY A 152 -18.48 -14.82 2.68
CA GLY A 152 -17.77 -15.24 3.87
C GLY A 152 -17.46 -16.74 3.92
N SER A 153 -17.87 -17.52 2.91
CA SER A 153 -17.52 -18.93 2.83
C SER A 153 -16.03 -19.10 2.57
N LEU A 154 -15.43 -20.07 3.27
CA LEU A 154 -14.02 -20.43 3.10
C LEU A 154 -13.81 -20.91 1.65
N LYS A 155 -12.84 -20.31 0.98
CA LYS A 155 -12.46 -20.66 -0.39
C LYS A 155 -11.27 -21.61 -0.39
N THR A 156 -10.17 -21.22 0.27
CA THR A 156 -8.95 -22.02 0.35
C THR A 156 -8.29 -21.89 1.72
N VAL A 157 -7.56 -22.94 2.10
CA VAL A 157 -6.54 -22.92 3.17
C VAL A 157 -5.22 -23.32 2.54
N SER A 158 -4.13 -22.67 2.94
CA SER A 158 -2.76 -23.00 2.56
C SER A 158 -1.85 -22.87 3.77
N TYR A 159 -0.77 -23.65 3.82
CA TYR A 159 0.21 -23.60 4.90
C TYR A 159 1.57 -23.24 4.32
N TYR A 160 2.28 -22.35 5.02
CA TYR A 160 3.62 -21.92 4.68
C TYR A 160 4.51 -22.10 5.91
N LEU A 161 5.72 -22.61 5.76
CA LEU A 161 6.68 -22.72 6.85
C LEU A 161 7.91 -21.90 6.51
N VAL A 162 8.32 -21.03 7.43
CA VAL A 162 9.59 -20.33 7.33
C VAL A 162 10.72 -21.19 7.91
N GLY A 163 11.39 -21.94 7.03
CA GLY A 163 12.61 -22.71 7.31
C GLY A 163 13.28 -23.14 5.99
N ASP A 164 14.61 -23.23 5.96
CA ASP A 164 15.47 -23.37 4.76
C ASP A 164 15.32 -24.67 3.95
N SER A 165 14.18 -25.35 3.99
CA SER A 165 13.89 -26.47 3.10
C SER A 165 12.37 -26.63 2.94
N ILE A 166 11.90 -26.46 1.70
CA ILE A 166 10.66 -27.02 1.15
C ILE A 166 9.39 -26.30 1.59
N GLY A 167 9.01 -25.29 0.80
CA GLY A 167 7.66 -24.74 0.80
C GLY A 167 6.69 -25.77 0.23
N ASN A 168 6.20 -26.68 1.06
CA ASN A 168 5.05 -27.50 0.71
C ASN A 168 3.78 -26.66 0.87
N TRP A 169 3.04 -26.47 -0.22
CA TRP A 169 1.70 -25.88 -0.19
C TRP A 169 0.66 -27.00 -0.22
N VAL A 170 -0.45 -26.81 0.48
CA VAL A 170 -1.66 -27.60 0.28
C VAL A 170 -2.76 -26.65 -0.17
N ASN A 171 -3.43 -26.99 -1.27
CA ASN A 171 -4.59 -26.24 -1.75
C ASN A 171 -5.86 -27.04 -1.43
N TYR A 172 -6.66 -26.54 -0.50
CA TYR A 172 -7.99 -27.09 -0.24
C TYR A 172 -9.04 -26.27 -1.01
N GLU A 173 -9.17 -26.49 -2.32
CA GLU A 173 -10.40 -26.12 -3.01
C GLU A 173 -11.40 -27.28 -2.82
N LYS A 174 -12.38 -27.07 -1.91
CA LYS A 174 -13.56 -27.92 -1.70
C LYS A 174 -13.33 -29.45 -1.77
N GLY A 175 -13.10 -30.07 -0.61
CA GLY A 175 -13.45 -31.49 -0.39
C GLY A 175 -12.52 -32.54 -1.00
N GLU A 176 -11.50 -32.18 -1.77
CA GLU A 176 -10.51 -33.12 -2.27
C GLU A 176 -9.15 -32.88 -1.62
N CYS A 177 -8.70 -33.89 -0.86
CA CYS A 177 -7.42 -33.88 -0.17
C CYS A 177 -6.32 -34.21 -1.20
N SER A 178 -5.65 -33.20 -1.75
CA SER A 178 -4.41 -33.43 -2.51
C SER A 178 -3.20 -33.15 -1.61
N GLN A 179 -2.62 -34.22 -1.08
CA GLN A 179 -1.29 -34.16 -0.48
C GLN A 179 -0.27 -34.14 -1.61
N HIS A 180 0.41 -33.02 -1.83
CA HIS A 180 1.70 -33.06 -2.49
C HIS A 180 2.76 -32.90 -1.41
N VAL A 181 3.27 -34.04 -0.95
CA VAL A 181 4.45 -34.12 -0.10
C VAL A 181 5.60 -34.38 -1.05
N ASP A 182 6.35 -33.34 -1.41
CA ASP A 182 7.68 -33.58 -1.94
C ASP A 182 8.53 -34.02 -0.74
N SER A 183 8.65 -35.34 -0.58
CA SER A 183 9.64 -35.95 0.27
C SER A 183 11.00 -35.68 -0.36
N VAL A 184 11.68 -34.63 0.09
CA VAL A 184 13.11 -34.50 -0.16
C VAL A 184 13.81 -35.54 0.72
N LYS A 185 14.46 -36.50 0.06
CA LYS A 185 15.42 -37.43 0.67
C LYS A 185 16.66 -36.70 1.15
#